data_AF-A0A7X7MQC7-F1
#
_entry.id   AF-A0A7X7MQC7-F1
#
_cell.length_a   1.000
_cell.length_b   1.000
_cell.length_c   1.000
_cell.angle_alpha   90.00
_cell.angle_beta   90.00
_cell.angle_gamma   90.00
#
_symmetry.space_group_name_H-M   'P 1'
#
loop_
_entity.id
_entity.type
_entity.pdbx_description
1 polymer ?
#
loop_
_entity_poly.entity_id
_entity_poly.type
_entity_poly.pdbx_seq_one_letter_code
_entity_poly.pdbx_strand_id
1 'polypeptide(L)'
;MQTQKSTQCAARVVLRDDAGRGAWERLDWRPSVSRAAYERALATIRSRIREGDTYQVNFTYRLRACHTIDPWSLFLRLAGGGEAPFAAFIDTGELAVCSASPELFLRIDGERIESRPMKGTTARGLWSEDDQTRKAALLDSEKERAENVMIVDMVRNDLGRVADPGCVEVPALFTAEAYPAVWQMTSTVTARTRAPLDQILAAAFPPASITGAPKGRAMSIIAELETEPRRIYTGTIGWLGPGRRSQWNVAIRTVLVHKPSQTVEYGVGGGIVWDSTPAGEYGESEAKAKTLNPVARTFDLLETLRWTPRDGYALWDAHRARLARSGAFFGFTIDVRKIREALANVAAGLPPQACRVRLQVSRQGAVHCEWVALDAAGLHFADVALAAGPVDRRDVFLYHKTSVRSVYESALRQRPGCSDVLLFNEAGEVTETTVANVAVEIGGVRYTPPVRCGLLPGTQRAVLLERGELRERVIRIEELREHPRVFLLNSVRGLHAVSVKSERA
;
A
#
# COMPACT_ATOMS: atom_id res chain seq x y z
N MET A 1 -54.04 -10.48 31.83
CA MET A 1 -53.89 -10.00 30.43
C MET A 1 -53.07 -8.71 30.46
N GLN A 2 -51.75 -8.82 30.44
CA GLN A 2 -50.83 -7.67 30.33
C GLN A 2 -49.55 -8.18 29.67
N THR A 3 -49.39 -7.83 28.40
CA THR A 3 -48.26 -8.14 27.54
C THR A 3 -47.11 -7.18 27.82
N GLN A 4 -46.00 -7.69 28.34
CA GLN A 4 -44.71 -7.00 28.37
C GLN A 4 -44.14 -6.90 26.96
N LYS A 5 -43.96 -5.67 26.47
CA LYS A 5 -43.27 -5.37 25.21
C LYS A 5 -41.76 -5.49 25.41
N SER A 6 -41.13 -6.31 24.58
CA SER A 6 -39.69 -6.46 24.43
C SER A 6 -39.07 -5.19 23.84
N THR A 7 -38.13 -4.57 24.57
CA THR A 7 -37.35 -3.44 24.06
C THR A 7 -36.17 -3.98 23.26
N GLN A 8 -36.32 -3.98 21.94
CA GLN A 8 -35.29 -4.33 20.97
C GLN A 8 -34.29 -3.17 20.88
N CYS A 9 -33.07 -3.36 21.39
CA CYS A 9 -31.99 -2.38 21.31
C CYS A 9 -31.45 -2.36 19.86
N ALA A 10 -32.04 -1.53 19.00
CA ALA A 10 -31.50 -1.25 17.68
C ALA A 10 -30.43 -0.16 17.82
N ALA A 11 -29.15 -0.55 17.74
CA ALA A 11 -28.04 0.40 17.64
C ALA A 11 -28.18 1.18 16.32
N ARG A 12 -28.64 2.42 16.42
CA ARG A 12 -28.79 3.33 15.29
C ARG A 12 -27.40 3.91 14.98
N VAL A 13 -26.71 3.34 13.98
CA VAL A 13 -25.46 3.90 13.46
C VAL A 13 -25.80 5.20 12.73
N VAL A 14 -25.59 6.32 13.41
CA VAL A 14 -25.65 7.65 12.79
C VAL A 14 -24.26 7.91 12.21
N LEU A 15 -24.09 7.72 10.91
CA LEU A 15 -22.94 8.25 10.20
C LEU A 15 -23.08 9.77 10.20
N ARG A 16 -22.22 10.47 10.97
CA ARG A 16 -22.07 11.91 10.81
C ARG A 16 -21.34 12.14 9.49
N ASP A 17 -22.09 12.51 8.46
CA ASP A 17 -21.54 13.18 7.30
C ASP A 17 -21.02 14.57 7.71
N ASP A 18 -19.90 14.94 7.09
CA ASP A 18 -19.14 16.18 7.23
C ASP A 18 -18.41 16.44 8.56
N ALA A 19 -17.07 16.49 8.48
CA ALA A 19 -16.31 17.73 8.74
C ALA A 19 -14.80 17.46 8.85
N GLY A 20 -14.00 18.26 8.13
CA GLY A 20 -12.63 18.55 8.52
C GLY A 20 -11.52 17.96 7.64
N ARG A 21 -11.35 18.54 6.44
CA ARG A 21 -10.03 18.63 5.79
C ARG A 21 -9.14 19.65 6.53
N GLY A 22 -9.04 19.52 7.85
CA GLY A 22 -8.07 20.28 8.65
C GLY A 22 -6.70 19.67 8.44
N ALA A 23 -5.66 20.50 8.32
CA ALA A 23 -4.28 20.03 8.39
C ALA A 23 -4.09 19.35 9.76
N TRP A 24 -3.70 18.07 9.75
CA TRP A 24 -3.38 17.36 10.98
C TRP A 24 -2.04 17.87 11.47
N GLU A 25 -2.01 18.43 12.67
CA GLU A 25 -0.74 18.67 13.34
C GLU A 25 -0.07 17.31 13.59
N ARG A 26 1.20 17.22 13.19
CA ARG A 26 1.99 16.02 13.32
C ARG A 26 2.11 15.68 14.81
N LEU A 27 1.67 14.48 15.20
CA LEU A 27 1.85 14.00 16.58
C LEU A 27 3.36 13.99 16.91
N ASP A 28 3.75 14.73 17.95
CA ASP A 28 5.11 14.75 18.49
C ASP A 28 5.35 13.49 19.34
N TRP A 29 5.63 12.38 18.65
CA TRP A 29 5.87 11.09 19.28
C TRP A 29 7.20 11.06 20.03
N ARG A 30 7.12 10.83 21.34
CA ARG A 30 8.27 10.66 22.23
C ARG A 30 8.46 9.19 22.59
N PRO A 31 9.65 8.59 22.33
CA PRO A 31 9.91 7.22 22.72
C PRO A 31 10.07 7.07 24.23
N SER A 32 9.58 5.98 24.80
CA SER A 32 9.74 5.65 26.22
C SER A 32 11.13 5.14 26.57
N VAL A 33 11.94 4.81 25.56
CA VAL A 33 13.34 4.40 25.72
C VAL A 33 14.27 5.32 24.95
N SER A 34 15.44 5.61 25.50
CA SER A 34 16.49 6.31 24.76
C SER A 34 17.18 5.36 23.79
N ARG A 35 17.82 5.91 22.74
CA ARG A 35 18.60 5.12 21.79
C ARG A 35 19.69 4.28 22.48
N ALA A 36 20.41 4.85 23.44
CA ALA A 36 21.43 4.13 24.19
C ALA A 36 20.85 2.98 25.03
N ALA A 37 19.64 3.15 25.60
CA ALA A 37 18.97 2.07 26.32
C ALA A 37 18.52 0.95 25.36
N TYR A 38 17.99 1.31 24.20
CA TYR A 38 17.61 0.37 23.14
C TYR A 38 18.82 -0.46 22.67
N GLU A 39 19.95 0.20 22.38
CA GLU A 39 21.19 -0.45 21.94
C GLU A 39 21.75 -1.43 23.00
N ARG A 40 21.66 -1.07 24.29
CA ARG A 40 22.02 -1.99 25.38
C ARG A 40 21.10 -3.20 25.46
N ALA A 41 19.78 -3.00 25.39
CA ALA A 41 18.83 -4.11 25.40
C ALA A 41 19.08 -5.05 24.21
N LEU A 42 19.34 -4.50 23.03
CA LEU A 42 19.68 -5.27 21.83
C LEU A 42 20.97 -6.09 22.03
N ALA A 43 22.01 -5.50 22.61
CA ALA A 43 23.25 -6.21 22.91
C ALA A 43 23.02 -7.37 23.90
N THR A 44 22.21 -7.15 24.94
CA THR A 44 21.83 -8.22 25.88
C THR A 44 21.09 -9.35 25.18
N ILE A 45 20.09 -9.04 24.34
CA ILE A 45 19.35 -10.06 23.58
C ILE A 45 20.28 -10.87 22.68
N ARG A 46 21.22 -10.20 21.99
CA ARG A 46 22.21 -10.90 21.15
C ARG A 46 23.13 -11.81 21.96
N SER A 47 23.51 -11.44 23.18
CA SER A 47 24.26 -12.32 24.08
C SER A 47 23.45 -13.57 24.44
N ARG A 48 22.17 -13.38 24.82
CA ARG A 48 21.24 -14.49 25.11
C ARG A 48 21.09 -15.44 23.91
N ILE A 49 20.98 -14.89 22.70
CA ILE A 49 20.93 -15.71 21.47
C ILE A 49 22.23 -16.48 21.26
N ARG A 50 23.38 -15.84 21.46
CA ARG A 50 24.70 -16.47 21.36
C ARG A 50 24.89 -17.63 22.32
N GLU A 51 24.39 -17.47 23.53
CA GLU A 51 24.44 -18.47 24.61
C GLU A 51 23.47 -19.64 24.37
N GLY A 52 22.60 -19.54 23.36
CA GLY A 52 21.59 -20.55 23.05
C GLY A 52 20.34 -20.47 23.93
N ASP A 53 20.16 -19.39 24.70
CA ASP A 53 18.99 -19.20 25.58
C ASP A 53 17.71 -19.04 24.76
N THR A 54 17.79 -18.41 23.58
CA THR A 54 16.64 -18.06 22.73
C THR A 54 17.09 -17.91 21.28
N TYR A 55 16.19 -18.10 20.31
CA TYR A 55 16.45 -17.88 18.89
C TYR A 55 16.06 -16.46 18.44
N GLN A 56 14.95 -15.95 18.99
CA GLN A 56 14.44 -14.62 18.67
C GLN A 56 13.76 -14.02 19.90
N VAL A 57 13.87 -12.70 20.08
CA VAL A 57 13.08 -11.93 21.06
C VAL A 57 12.45 -10.73 20.38
N ASN A 58 11.13 -10.58 20.44
CA ASN A 58 10.44 -9.39 19.96
C ASN A 58 10.55 -8.30 21.03
N PHE A 59 11.49 -7.38 20.86
CA PHE A 59 11.72 -6.28 21.79
C PHE A 59 10.93 -5.04 21.36
N THR A 60 10.25 -4.40 22.31
CA THR A 60 9.33 -3.30 22.02
C THR A 60 9.47 -2.14 22.99
N TYR A 61 9.03 -0.97 22.56
CA TYR A 61 8.92 0.24 23.38
C TYR A 61 7.68 1.04 22.98
N ARG A 62 7.38 2.12 23.70
CA ARG A 62 6.19 2.94 23.46
C ARG A 62 6.58 4.29 22.87
N LEU A 63 5.76 4.76 21.95
CA LEU A 63 5.72 6.15 21.52
C LEU A 63 4.53 6.81 22.20
N ARG A 64 4.74 8.00 22.77
CA ARG A 64 3.69 8.79 23.42
C ARG A 64 3.62 10.19 22.88
N ALA A 65 2.41 10.72 22.77
CA ALA A 65 2.20 12.14 22.51
C ALA A 65 1.06 12.65 23.40
N CYS A 66 1.14 13.91 23.79
CA CYS A 66 0.00 14.62 24.38
C CYS A 66 -0.72 15.31 23.23
N HIS A 67 -1.97 14.95 22.99
CA HIS A 67 -2.73 15.52 21.89
C HIS A 67 -4.23 15.40 22.14
N THR A 68 -4.94 16.50 21.92
CA THR A 68 -6.40 16.51 21.89
C THR A 68 -6.83 15.98 20.53
N ILE A 69 -7.15 14.70 20.45
CA ILE A 69 -7.59 14.04 19.22
C ILE A 69 -8.91 13.34 19.45
N ASP A 70 -9.83 13.50 18.49
CA ASP A 70 -11.03 12.68 18.43
C ASP A 70 -10.63 11.23 18.07
N PRO A 71 -10.85 10.24 18.97
CA PRO A 71 -10.41 8.87 18.72
C PRO A 71 -11.07 8.23 17.50
N TRP A 72 -12.30 8.60 17.19
CA TRP A 72 -13.01 8.07 16.02
C TRP A 72 -12.35 8.53 14.71
N SER A 73 -12.05 9.83 14.60
CA SER A 73 -11.33 10.41 13.48
C SER A 73 -9.92 9.81 13.31
N LEU A 74 -9.23 9.53 14.43
CA LEU A 74 -7.95 8.83 14.43
C LEU A 74 -8.10 7.41 13.84
N PHE A 75 -9.08 6.64 14.34
CA PHE A 75 -9.35 5.29 13.87
C PHE A 75 -9.66 5.25 12.36
N LEU A 76 -10.54 6.12 11.87
CA LEU A 76 -10.88 6.17 10.45
C LEU A 76 -9.67 6.44 9.55
N ARG A 77 -8.69 7.22 10.03
CA ARG A 77 -7.45 7.45 9.28
C ARG A 77 -6.54 6.24 9.29
N LEU A 78 -6.32 5.66 10.47
CA LEU A 78 -5.49 4.46 10.62
C LEU A 78 -6.04 3.29 9.78
N ALA A 79 -7.34 3.05 9.83
CA ALA A 79 -7.99 1.97 9.09
C ALA A 79 -8.22 2.30 7.60
N GLY A 80 -8.44 3.58 7.27
CA GLY A 80 -8.78 4.05 5.93
C GLY A 80 -7.68 3.88 4.88
N GLY A 81 -6.45 3.56 5.29
CA GLY A 81 -5.34 3.25 4.39
C GLY A 81 -5.50 1.94 3.61
N GLY A 82 -6.48 1.09 3.93
CA GLY A 82 -6.71 -0.19 3.26
C GLY A 82 -5.78 -1.32 3.71
N GLU A 83 -5.06 -1.13 4.82
CA GLU A 83 -4.07 -2.10 5.36
C GLU A 83 -4.52 -2.84 6.62
N ALA A 84 -5.82 -2.85 6.93
CA ALA A 84 -6.32 -3.30 8.22
C ALA A 84 -7.58 -4.20 8.13
N PRO A 85 -7.48 -5.42 7.56
CA PRO A 85 -8.58 -6.38 7.51
C PRO A 85 -9.17 -6.75 8.88
N PHE A 86 -8.40 -6.57 9.96
CA PHE A 86 -8.83 -6.85 11.33
C PHE A 86 -8.83 -5.59 12.20
N ALA A 87 -9.17 -4.44 11.59
CA ALA A 87 -9.35 -3.18 12.29
C ALA A 87 -10.43 -3.28 13.37
N ALA A 88 -10.22 -2.58 14.49
CA ALA A 88 -11.18 -2.51 15.58
C ALA A 88 -11.15 -1.15 16.26
N PHE A 89 -12.33 -0.66 16.62
CA PHE A 89 -12.51 0.53 17.46
C PHE A 89 -13.29 0.15 18.71
N ILE A 90 -12.73 0.44 19.88
CA ILE A 90 -13.39 0.22 21.17
C ILE A 90 -13.31 1.52 21.95
N ASP A 91 -14.44 2.00 22.46
CA ASP A 91 -14.52 3.17 23.32
C ASP A 91 -15.18 2.77 24.64
N THR A 92 -14.44 2.91 25.74
CA THR A 92 -14.91 2.60 27.11
C THR A 92 -15.28 3.85 27.89
N GLY A 93 -15.39 5.01 27.24
CA GLY A 93 -15.55 6.31 27.88
C GLY A 93 -14.19 6.94 28.18
N GLU A 94 -13.40 6.36 29.08
CA GLU A 94 -12.08 6.89 29.49
C GLU A 94 -10.95 6.51 28.53
N LEU A 95 -11.01 5.31 27.96
CA LEU A 95 -10.03 4.78 27.02
C LEU A 95 -10.69 4.58 25.65
N ALA A 96 -9.93 4.81 24.60
CA ALA A 96 -10.28 4.38 23.25
C ALA A 96 -9.13 3.61 22.60
N VAL A 97 -9.47 2.47 21.98
CA VAL A 97 -8.53 1.63 21.24
C VAL A 97 -8.80 1.82 19.75
N CYS A 98 -7.80 2.34 19.03
CA CYS A 98 -7.86 2.56 17.58
C CYS A 98 -6.91 1.58 16.91
N SER A 99 -7.41 0.41 16.51
CA SER A 99 -6.60 -0.68 15.93
C SER A 99 -6.74 -0.75 14.42
N ALA A 100 -5.62 -0.71 13.70
CA ALA A 100 -5.51 -0.97 12.28
C ALA A 100 -4.70 -2.26 12.03
N SER A 101 -5.06 -3.34 12.74
CA SER A 101 -4.33 -4.59 12.69
C SER A 101 -4.43 -5.29 11.33
N PRO A 102 -3.29 -5.71 10.75
CA PRO A 102 -3.25 -6.53 9.53
C PRO A 102 -3.28 -8.03 9.82
N GLU A 103 -3.06 -8.47 11.06
CA GLU A 103 -2.73 -9.86 11.37
C GLU A 103 -3.87 -10.59 12.09
N LEU A 104 -4.18 -11.80 11.60
CA LEU A 104 -5.14 -12.70 12.24
C LEU A 104 -4.44 -13.56 13.30
N PHE A 105 -4.76 -13.32 14.57
CA PHE A 105 -4.30 -14.20 15.64
C PHE A 105 -5.04 -15.53 15.58
N LEU A 106 -6.37 -15.51 15.71
CA LEU A 106 -7.22 -16.70 15.71
C LEU A 106 -8.57 -16.42 15.04
N ARG A 107 -9.04 -17.35 14.22
CA ARG A 107 -10.42 -17.45 13.77
C ARG A 107 -10.96 -18.81 14.18
N ILE A 108 -12.13 -18.82 14.81
CA ILE A 108 -12.83 -20.03 15.23
C ILE A 108 -14.17 -20.07 14.49
N ASP A 109 -14.43 -21.17 13.80
CA ASP A 109 -15.71 -21.45 13.15
C ASP A 109 -16.12 -22.90 13.44
N GLY A 110 -17.02 -23.06 14.43
CA GLY A 110 -17.35 -24.37 14.98
C GLY A 110 -16.12 -25.02 15.62
N GLU A 111 -15.77 -26.22 15.15
CA GLU A 111 -14.58 -26.94 15.62
C GLU A 111 -13.29 -26.51 14.90
N ARG A 112 -13.37 -25.76 13.79
CA ARG A 112 -12.20 -25.34 13.03
C ARG A 112 -11.59 -24.10 13.66
N ILE A 113 -10.28 -24.16 13.90
CA ILE A 113 -9.47 -23.00 14.30
C ILE A 113 -8.42 -22.71 13.23
N GLU A 114 -8.15 -21.43 13.02
CA GLU A 114 -7.18 -20.94 12.04
C GLU A 114 -6.37 -19.81 12.65
N SER A 115 -5.05 -19.84 12.46
CA SER A 115 -4.14 -18.74 12.73
C SER A 115 -3.37 -18.40 11.46
N ARG A 116 -3.09 -17.12 11.23
CA ARG A 116 -2.37 -16.66 10.05
C ARG A 116 -1.20 -15.75 10.44
N PRO A 117 -0.10 -16.32 10.97
CA PRO A 117 1.09 -15.53 11.25
C PRO A 117 1.63 -14.86 9.98
N MET A 118 2.19 -13.66 10.16
CA MET A 118 2.85 -12.92 9.09
C MET A 118 4.30 -12.57 9.45
N LYS A 119 5.23 -12.96 8.58
CA LYS A 119 6.67 -12.64 8.65
C LYS A 119 7.24 -12.63 7.24
N GLY A 120 8.05 -11.62 6.93
CA GLY A 120 8.48 -11.27 5.58
C GLY A 120 7.70 -10.11 5.00
N THR A 121 8.37 -8.99 4.77
CA THR A 121 7.76 -7.78 4.22
C THR A 121 8.70 -7.15 3.19
N THR A 122 8.16 -6.74 2.05
CA THR A 122 8.88 -5.88 1.09
C THR A 122 7.98 -4.75 0.62
N ALA A 123 8.55 -3.61 0.24
CA ALA A 123 7.77 -2.53 -0.34
C ALA A 123 7.09 -2.99 -1.63
N ARG A 124 5.90 -2.45 -1.92
CA ARG A 124 5.31 -2.58 -3.26
C ARG A 124 6.25 -1.98 -4.29
N GLY A 125 6.19 -2.50 -5.51
CA GLY A 125 6.86 -1.89 -6.64
C GLY A 125 6.20 -0.58 -7.04
N LEU A 126 6.81 0.12 -7.99
CA LEU A 126 6.27 1.37 -8.53
C LEU A 126 5.36 1.13 -9.74
N TRP A 127 5.53 0.01 -10.43
CA TRP A 127 4.70 -0.45 -11.53
C TRP A 127 4.57 -1.98 -11.49
N SER A 128 3.68 -2.55 -12.31
CA SER A 128 3.30 -3.98 -12.23
C SER A 128 4.49 -4.95 -12.28
N GLU A 129 5.42 -4.79 -13.21
CA GLU A 129 6.55 -5.71 -13.39
C GLU A 129 7.59 -5.59 -12.25
N ASP A 130 7.88 -4.37 -11.77
CA ASP A 130 8.70 -4.15 -10.57
C ASP A 130 8.04 -4.76 -9.33
N ASP A 131 6.73 -4.60 -9.20
CA ASP A 131 5.96 -5.14 -8.08
C ASP A 131 5.96 -6.67 -8.03
N GLN A 132 5.82 -7.34 -9.18
CA GLN A 132 5.95 -8.80 -9.27
C GLN A 132 7.38 -9.26 -8.99
N THR A 133 8.39 -8.52 -9.46
CA THR A 133 9.80 -8.85 -9.18
C THR A 133 10.10 -8.79 -7.69
N ARG A 134 9.61 -7.76 -7.00
CA ARG A 134 9.75 -7.62 -5.54
C ARG A 134 9.00 -8.72 -4.79
N LYS A 135 7.79 -9.04 -5.22
CA LYS A 135 7.02 -10.17 -4.68
C LYS A 135 7.79 -11.48 -4.82
N ALA A 136 8.32 -11.79 -5.99
CA ALA A 136 9.09 -13.01 -6.23
C ALA A 136 10.35 -13.05 -5.34
N ALA A 137 11.09 -11.94 -5.25
CA ALA A 137 12.25 -11.84 -4.39
C ALA A 137 11.93 -12.05 -2.89
N LEU A 138 10.79 -11.51 -2.41
CA LEU A 138 10.30 -11.78 -1.05
C LEU A 138 10.02 -13.27 -0.87
N LEU A 139 9.30 -13.86 -1.82
CA LEU A 139 8.92 -15.26 -1.76
C LEU A 139 10.13 -16.18 -1.78
N ASP A 140 11.20 -15.85 -2.50
CA ASP A 140 12.42 -16.67 -2.62
C ASP A 140 13.50 -16.36 -1.58
N SER A 141 13.29 -15.38 -0.71
CA SER A 141 14.23 -15.04 0.35
C SER A 141 14.34 -16.17 1.39
N GLU A 142 15.51 -16.82 1.44
CA GLU A 142 15.81 -17.87 2.42
C GLU A 142 15.68 -17.36 3.86
N LYS A 143 16.14 -16.14 4.12
CA LYS A 143 16.02 -15.47 5.43
C LYS A 143 14.55 -15.33 5.84
N GLU A 144 13.72 -14.73 4.98
CA GLU A 144 12.31 -14.48 5.31
C GLU A 144 11.51 -15.77 5.44
N ARG A 145 11.81 -16.78 4.60
CA ARG A 145 11.24 -18.13 4.75
C ARG A 145 11.63 -18.78 6.07
N ALA A 146 12.89 -18.72 6.48
CA ALA A 146 13.36 -19.30 7.73
C ALA A 146 12.66 -18.67 8.95
N GLU A 147 12.56 -17.34 9.00
CA GLU A 147 11.81 -16.65 10.05
C GLU A 147 10.33 -17.04 10.05
N ASN A 148 9.70 -17.11 8.88
CA ASN A 148 8.29 -17.48 8.76
C ASN A 148 8.03 -18.93 9.23
N VAL A 149 8.87 -19.90 8.83
CA VAL A 149 8.77 -21.30 9.27
C VAL A 149 8.87 -21.42 10.79
N MET A 150 9.82 -20.72 11.41
CA MET A 150 9.98 -20.72 12.87
C MET A 150 8.68 -20.28 13.57
N ILE A 151 8.01 -19.22 13.08
CA ILE A 151 6.72 -18.78 13.62
C ILE A 151 5.61 -19.79 13.35
N VAL A 152 5.56 -20.38 12.15
CA VAL A 152 4.59 -21.43 11.82
C VAL A 152 4.72 -22.61 12.78
N ASP A 153 5.93 -23.06 13.08
CA ASP A 153 6.15 -24.17 14.01
C ASP A 153 5.75 -23.83 15.45
N MET A 154 5.99 -22.60 15.90
CA MET A 154 5.45 -22.13 17.18
C MET A 154 3.92 -22.20 17.22
N VAL A 155 3.25 -21.70 16.17
CA VAL A 155 1.79 -21.72 16.07
C VAL A 155 1.26 -23.16 16.02
N ARG A 156 1.90 -24.06 15.26
CA ARG A 156 1.55 -25.49 15.24
C ARG A 156 1.65 -26.12 16.62
N ASN A 157 2.74 -25.83 17.34
CA ASN A 157 2.93 -26.33 18.69
C ASN A 157 1.86 -25.78 19.66
N ASP A 158 1.53 -24.50 19.56
CA ASP A 158 0.50 -23.88 20.40
C ASP A 158 -0.89 -24.47 20.14
N LEU A 159 -1.29 -24.59 18.87
CA LEU A 159 -2.57 -25.20 18.50
C LEU A 159 -2.61 -26.69 18.85
N GLY A 160 -1.48 -27.40 18.72
CA GLY A 160 -1.35 -28.82 19.04
C GLY A 160 -1.65 -29.17 20.50
N ARG A 161 -1.53 -28.21 21.43
CA ARG A 161 -1.90 -28.41 22.85
C ARG A 161 -3.39 -28.60 23.08
N VAL A 162 -4.23 -28.09 22.18
CA VAL A 162 -5.70 -28.10 22.31
C VAL A 162 -6.41 -28.78 21.14
N ALA A 163 -5.68 -29.10 20.07
CA ALA A 163 -6.22 -29.76 18.88
C ALA A 163 -6.49 -31.25 19.11
N ASP A 164 -7.47 -31.78 18.36
CA ASP A 164 -7.66 -33.21 18.22
C ASP A 164 -6.38 -33.82 17.60
N PRO A 165 -5.89 -34.99 18.08
CA PRO A 165 -4.66 -35.61 17.59
C PRO A 165 -4.65 -35.75 16.06
N GLY A 166 -3.54 -35.35 15.43
CA GLY A 166 -3.35 -35.45 13.98
C GLY A 166 -4.11 -34.40 13.15
N CYS A 167 -4.82 -33.46 13.76
CA CYS A 167 -5.63 -32.48 13.03
C CYS A 167 -4.95 -31.12 12.78
N VAL A 168 -3.69 -30.92 13.19
CA VAL A 168 -2.95 -29.67 12.93
C VAL A 168 -2.33 -29.72 11.53
N GLU A 169 -2.74 -28.79 10.68
CA GLU A 169 -2.36 -28.72 9.26
C GLU A 169 -1.80 -27.34 8.91
N VAL A 170 -0.99 -27.28 7.85
CA VAL A 170 -0.47 -26.03 7.28
C VAL A 170 -0.89 -25.95 5.81
N PRO A 171 -2.16 -25.60 5.51
CA PRO A 171 -2.69 -25.64 4.14
C PRO A 171 -2.03 -24.62 3.19
N ALA A 172 -1.35 -23.60 3.71
CA ALA A 172 -0.64 -22.62 2.89
C ALA A 172 0.62 -22.13 3.61
N LEU A 173 1.77 -22.21 2.93
CA LEU A 173 3.05 -21.67 3.37
C LEU A 173 3.52 -20.59 2.40
N PHE A 174 4.03 -19.50 2.95
CA PHE A 174 4.67 -18.40 2.18
C PHE A 174 3.74 -17.76 1.15
N THR A 175 2.49 -17.52 1.50
CA THR A 175 1.57 -16.77 0.64
C THR A 175 1.91 -15.29 0.69
N ALA A 176 2.13 -14.66 -0.46
CA ALA A 176 2.29 -13.21 -0.54
C ALA A 176 0.94 -12.51 -0.68
N GLU A 177 0.56 -11.72 0.32
CA GLU A 177 -0.62 -10.86 0.35
C GLU A 177 -0.25 -9.42 -0.03
N ALA A 178 -1.04 -8.83 -0.92
CA ALA A 178 -0.85 -7.46 -1.38
C ALA A 178 -1.52 -6.47 -0.41
N TYR A 179 -0.73 -5.59 0.20
CA TYR A 179 -1.21 -4.41 0.88
C TYR A 179 -0.85 -3.15 0.07
N PRO A 180 -1.58 -2.03 0.25
CA PRO A 180 -1.31 -0.75 -0.40
C PRO A 180 0.17 -0.34 -0.48
N ALA A 181 0.93 -0.43 0.62
CA ALA A 181 2.34 -0.02 0.64
C ALA A 181 3.34 -1.19 0.63
N VAL A 182 2.93 -2.40 1.00
CA VAL A 182 3.84 -3.56 1.13
C VAL A 182 3.26 -4.87 0.57
N TRP A 183 4.14 -5.78 0.16
CA TRP A 183 3.85 -7.20 0.13
C TRP A 183 4.14 -7.80 1.49
N GLN A 184 3.22 -8.62 1.99
CA GLN A 184 3.37 -9.35 3.24
C GLN A 184 3.35 -10.85 2.98
N MET A 185 4.34 -11.57 3.49
CA MET A 185 4.33 -13.02 3.50
C MET A 185 3.55 -13.52 4.73
N THR A 186 2.58 -14.40 4.47
CA THR A 186 1.70 -15.03 5.44
C THR A 186 1.71 -16.55 5.28
N SER A 187 1.48 -17.26 6.38
CA SER A 187 1.30 -18.71 6.37
C SER A 187 0.06 -19.05 7.18
N THR A 188 -0.67 -20.10 6.79
CA THR A 188 -1.93 -20.47 7.45
C THR A 188 -1.75 -21.78 8.18
N VAL A 189 -2.05 -21.79 9.47
CA VAL A 189 -2.09 -22.99 10.31
C VAL A 189 -3.52 -23.23 10.76
N THR A 190 -4.02 -24.44 10.58
CA THR A 190 -5.39 -24.80 10.94
C THR A 190 -5.41 -26.03 11.83
N ALA A 191 -6.41 -26.12 12.70
CA ALA A 191 -6.66 -27.32 13.47
C ALA A 191 -8.15 -27.55 13.71
N ARG A 192 -8.48 -28.73 14.22
CA ARG A 192 -9.80 -29.03 14.78
C ARG A 192 -9.69 -29.19 16.29
N THR A 193 -10.64 -28.62 17.03
CA THR A 193 -10.70 -28.73 18.49
C THR A 193 -12.13 -28.55 18.99
N ARG A 194 -12.44 -29.26 20.08
CA ARG A 194 -13.64 -29.05 20.90
C ARG A 194 -13.34 -28.29 22.21
N ALA A 195 -12.09 -27.94 22.49
CA ALA A 195 -11.72 -27.21 23.70
C ALA A 195 -12.48 -25.88 23.83
N PRO A 196 -12.86 -25.44 25.04
CA PRO A 196 -13.50 -24.16 25.23
C PRO A 196 -12.52 -23.00 24.94
N LEU A 197 -13.07 -21.81 24.68
CA LEU A 197 -12.30 -20.64 24.21
C LEU A 197 -11.17 -20.25 25.17
N ASP A 198 -11.40 -20.31 26.48
CA ASP A 198 -10.41 -20.00 27.52
C ASP A 198 -9.18 -20.91 27.42
N GLN A 199 -9.37 -22.22 27.16
CA GLN A 199 -8.27 -23.15 26.96
C GLN A 199 -7.52 -22.88 25.65
N ILE A 200 -8.24 -22.57 24.57
CA ILE A 200 -7.64 -22.21 23.27
C ILE A 200 -6.76 -20.96 23.43
N LEU A 201 -7.29 -19.92 24.08
CA LEU A 201 -6.55 -18.69 24.33
C LEU A 201 -5.36 -18.94 25.28
N ALA A 202 -5.53 -19.71 26.36
CA ALA A 202 -4.43 -20.03 27.27
C ALA A 202 -3.28 -20.79 26.58
N ALA A 203 -3.59 -21.65 25.61
CA ALA A 203 -2.59 -22.41 24.87
C ALA A 203 -1.84 -21.56 23.82
N ALA A 204 -2.54 -20.65 23.15
CA ALA A 204 -2.01 -19.90 22.00
C ALA A 204 -1.52 -18.49 22.34
N PHE A 205 -2.06 -17.86 23.38
CA PHE A 205 -1.71 -16.49 23.76
C PHE A 205 -0.40 -16.45 24.56
N PRO A 206 0.42 -15.41 24.40
CA PRO A 206 0.35 -14.34 23.38
C PRO A 206 0.70 -14.83 21.96
N PRO A 207 0.28 -14.10 20.90
CA PRO A 207 0.55 -14.49 19.51
C PRO A 207 2.05 -14.73 19.23
N ALA A 208 2.38 -15.75 18.43
CA ALA A 208 3.76 -16.18 18.23
C ALA A 208 4.63 -15.11 17.53
N SER A 209 4.07 -14.38 16.57
CA SER A 209 4.78 -13.39 15.73
C SER A 209 5.34 -12.18 16.50
N ILE A 210 4.80 -11.90 17.69
CA ILE A 210 5.14 -10.72 18.52
C ILE A 210 5.82 -11.07 19.86
N THR A 211 6.26 -12.32 20.01
CA THR A 211 6.95 -12.79 21.23
C THR A 211 8.39 -13.17 20.97
N GLY A 212 8.64 -14.33 20.38
CA GLY A 212 9.98 -14.90 20.24
C GLY A 212 9.98 -16.39 20.51
N ALA A 213 11.08 -17.06 20.16
CA ALA A 213 11.19 -18.51 20.19
C ALA A 213 12.40 -18.93 21.02
N PRO A 214 12.28 -19.84 22.01
CA PRO A 214 11.04 -20.41 22.56
C PRO A 214 10.20 -19.39 23.35
N LYS A 215 8.86 -19.46 23.25
CA LYS A 215 7.93 -18.44 23.79
C LYS A 215 8.14 -18.12 25.27
N GLY A 216 8.25 -19.15 26.12
CA GLY A 216 8.42 -18.96 27.57
C GLY A 216 9.68 -18.16 27.91
N ARG A 217 10.81 -18.54 27.33
CA ARG A 217 12.10 -17.88 27.58
C ARG A 217 12.14 -16.47 26.99
N ALA A 218 11.61 -16.28 25.77
CA ALA A 218 11.49 -14.96 25.17
C ALA A 218 10.65 -14.00 26.03
N MET A 219 9.52 -14.47 26.58
CA MET A 219 8.69 -13.65 27.48
C MET A 219 9.41 -13.26 28.78
N SER A 220 10.22 -14.15 29.36
CA SER A 220 11.05 -13.80 30.53
C SER A 220 12.07 -12.70 30.20
N ILE A 221 12.74 -12.80 29.04
CA ILE A 221 13.70 -11.78 28.58
C ILE A 221 12.98 -10.45 28.30
N ILE A 222 11.79 -10.49 27.70
CA ILE A 222 10.95 -9.31 27.48
C ILE A 222 10.63 -8.62 28.81
N ALA A 223 10.21 -9.38 29.83
CA ALA A 223 9.88 -8.83 31.14
C ALA A 223 11.10 -8.25 31.88
N GLU A 224 12.31 -8.76 31.62
CA GLU A 224 13.57 -8.23 32.17
C GLU A 224 13.98 -6.91 31.49
N LEU A 225 13.78 -6.80 30.18
CA LEU A 225 14.35 -5.70 29.38
C LEU A 225 13.38 -4.56 29.07
N GLU A 226 12.08 -4.82 28.96
CA GLU A 226 11.10 -3.76 28.72
C GLU A 226 10.80 -2.99 30.01
N THR A 227 10.76 -1.66 29.92
CA THR A 227 10.61 -0.78 31.08
C THR A 227 9.17 -0.72 31.62
N GLU A 228 8.21 -1.30 30.91
CA GLU A 228 6.79 -1.15 31.21
C GLU A 228 5.92 -2.26 30.57
N PRO A 229 4.73 -2.56 31.15
CA PRO A 229 3.81 -3.54 30.57
C PRO A 229 3.33 -3.14 29.18
N ARG A 230 3.07 -4.14 28.31
CA ARG A 230 2.60 -3.89 26.94
C ARG A 230 1.13 -3.46 26.83
N ARG A 231 0.33 -3.66 27.87
CA ARG A 231 -1.11 -3.36 27.89
C ARG A 231 -1.80 -4.03 26.69
N ILE A 232 -2.59 -3.27 25.91
CA ILE A 232 -3.26 -3.79 24.72
C ILE A 232 -2.29 -4.11 23.58
N TYR A 233 -1.13 -3.45 23.51
CA TYR A 233 -0.18 -3.66 22.42
C TYR A 233 0.39 -5.08 22.48
N THR A 234 0.45 -5.76 21.33
CA THR A 234 0.76 -7.20 21.20
C THR A 234 -0.22 -8.16 21.89
N GLY A 235 -1.32 -7.64 22.43
CA GLY A 235 -2.46 -8.43 22.88
C GLY A 235 -3.35 -8.87 21.71
N THR A 236 -4.65 -8.98 21.97
CA THR A 236 -5.64 -9.34 20.94
C THR A 236 -6.94 -8.59 21.14
N ILE A 237 -7.59 -8.23 20.03
CA ILE A 237 -8.90 -7.60 19.98
C ILE A 237 -9.77 -8.46 19.06
N GLY A 238 -11.01 -8.71 19.48
CA GLY A 238 -11.87 -9.63 18.74
C GLY A 238 -13.32 -9.57 19.17
N TRP A 239 -14.10 -10.49 18.61
CA TRP A 239 -15.50 -10.68 18.93
C TRP A 239 -15.82 -12.15 19.16
N LEU A 240 -16.83 -12.41 20.00
CA LEU A 240 -17.41 -13.72 20.25
C LEU A 240 -18.89 -13.68 19.88
N GLY A 241 -19.34 -14.65 19.09
CA GLY A 241 -20.72 -14.76 18.64
C GLY A 241 -21.31 -16.17 18.81
N PRO A 242 -22.61 -16.33 18.56
CA PRO A 242 -23.29 -17.62 18.69
C PRO A 242 -22.75 -18.65 17.69
N GLY A 243 -22.89 -19.93 18.05
CA GLY A 243 -22.44 -21.05 17.22
C GLY A 243 -20.93 -21.28 17.24
N ARG A 244 -20.25 -20.92 18.35
CA ARG A 244 -18.79 -21.08 18.52
C ARG A 244 -18.02 -20.39 17.39
N ARG A 245 -18.42 -19.15 17.08
CA ARG A 245 -17.75 -18.30 16.11
C ARG A 245 -17.07 -17.14 16.80
N SER A 246 -15.80 -16.94 16.50
CA SER A 246 -15.04 -15.81 17.03
C SER A 246 -13.86 -15.48 16.12
N GLN A 247 -13.40 -14.24 16.20
CA GLN A 247 -12.22 -13.78 15.48
C GLN A 247 -11.44 -12.82 16.35
N TRP A 248 -10.13 -12.97 16.34
CA TRP A 248 -9.18 -12.31 17.22
C TRP A 248 -7.98 -11.86 16.37
N ASN A 249 -7.61 -10.59 16.46
CA ASN A 249 -6.46 -10.03 15.76
C ASN A 249 -5.18 -10.11 16.61
N VAL A 250 -4.04 -9.78 16.04
CA VAL A 250 -2.87 -9.38 16.85
C VAL A 250 -2.95 -7.86 17.04
N ALA A 251 -2.95 -7.36 18.28
CA ALA A 251 -3.12 -5.93 18.58
C ALA A 251 -1.82 -5.13 18.32
N ILE A 252 -1.40 -5.11 17.05
CA ILE A 252 -0.35 -4.28 16.46
C ILE A 252 -1.00 -3.18 15.63
N ARG A 253 -0.21 -2.17 15.23
CA ARG A 253 -0.73 -0.97 14.54
C ARG A 253 -1.95 -0.38 15.28
N THR A 254 -1.84 -0.32 16.60
CA THR A 254 -2.95 0.00 17.51
C THR A 254 -2.54 1.17 18.40
N VAL A 255 -3.34 2.24 18.37
CA VAL A 255 -3.18 3.41 19.24
C VAL A 255 -4.15 3.29 20.41
N LEU A 256 -3.62 3.43 21.62
CA LEU A 256 -4.41 3.56 22.84
C LEU A 256 -4.51 5.04 23.20
N VAL A 257 -5.73 5.56 23.27
CA VAL A 257 -6.02 6.94 23.67
C VAL A 257 -6.56 6.91 25.10
N HIS A 258 -5.94 7.69 25.99
CA HIS A 258 -6.47 7.96 27.32
C HIS A 258 -7.02 9.39 27.34
N LYS A 259 -8.35 9.51 27.34
CA LYS A 259 -9.04 10.78 27.17
C LYS A 259 -8.84 11.74 28.36
N PRO A 260 -8.87 11.28 29.63
CA PRO A 260 -8.68 12.17 30.78
C PRO A 260 -7.34 12.92 30.78
N SER A 261 -6.24 12.24 30.44
CA SER A 261 -4.91 12.88 30.35
C SER A 261 -4.54 13.36 28.94
N GLN A 262 -5.43 13.18 27.96
CA GLN A 262 -5.19 13.51 26.55
C GLN A 262 -3.87 12.93 26.01
N THR A 263 -3.53 11.72 26.43
CA THR A 263 -2.32 11.03 25.98
C THR A 263 -2.67 9.94 25.00
N VAL A 264 -1.89 9.85 23.92
CA VAL A 264 -1.93 8.74 22.98
C VAL A 264 -0.67 7.90 23.12
N GLU A 265 -0.82 6.58 23.01
CA GLU A 265 0.26 5.60 23.12
C GLU A 265 0.23 4.65 21.93
N TYR A 266 1.40 4.42 21.34
CA TYR A 266 1.59 3.48 20.24
C TYR A 266 2.79 2.58 20.49
N GLY A 267 2.61 1.27 20.32
CA GLY A 267 3.69 0.31 20.46
C GLY A 267 4.47 0.12 19.16
N VAL A 268 5.80 0.12 19.28
CA VAL A 268 6.74 -0.18 18.18
C VAL A 268 7.77 -1.20 18.65
N GLY A 269 8.28 -1.97 17.71
CA GLY A 269 9.31 -2.97 17.98
C GLY A 269 9.55 -3.91 16.80
N GLY A 270 10.41 -4.89 17.04
CA GLY A 270 10.88 -5.83 16.04
C GLY A 270 11.38 -7.13 16.66
N GLY A 271 11.38 -8.18 15.85
CA GLY A 271 11.94 -9.48 16.22
C GLY A 271 13.45 -9.44 16.10
N ILE A 272 14.15 -9.44 17.23
CA ILE A 272 15.60 -9.44 17.26
C ILE A 272 16.11 -10.86 17.04
N VAL A 273 16.89 -11.04 15.99
CA VAL A 273 17.61 -12.27 15.65
C VAL A 273 19.12 -12.04 15.74
N TRP A 274 19.92 -13.08 15.53
CA TRP A 274 21.39 -12.99 15.61
C TRP A 274 21.99 -11.90 14.71
N ASP A 275 21.47 -11.80 13.47
CA ASP A 275 21.93 -10.86 12.44
C ASP A 275 21.35 -9.45 12.57
N SER A 276 20.50 -9.20 13.57
CA SER A 276 19.93 -7.87 13.82
C SER A 276 21.02 -6.86 14.17
N THR A 277 20.96 -5.69 13.52
CA THR A 277 21.89 -4.57 13.77
C THR A 277 21.15 -3.41 14.44
N PRO A 278 21.79 -2.66 15.36
CA PRO A 278 21.11 -1.55 16.02
C PRO A 278 20.57 -0.48 15.06
N ALA A 279 21.34 -0.15 14.01
CA ALA A 279 20.92 0.81 13.01
C ALA A 279 19.71 0.31 12.19
N GLY A 280 19.71 -0.97 11.80
CA GLY A 280 18.62 -1.57 11.04
C GLY A 280 17.32 -1.62 11.84
N GLU A 281 17.36 -2.16 13.07
CA GLU A 281 16.18 -2.36 13.92
C GLU A 281 15.56 -1.04 14.39
N TYR A 282 16.40 -0.05 14.70
CA TYR A 282 15.92 1.29 15.06
C TYR A 282 15.27 1.98 13.84
N GLY A 283 15.90 1.89 12.66
CA GLY A 283 15.34 2.42 11.42
C GLY A 283 14.01 1.77 11.03
N GLU A 284 13.88 0.45 11.23
CA GLU A 284 12.62 -0.28 11.01
C GLU A 284 11.52 0.18 12.00
N SER A 285 11.87 0.37 13.27
CA SER A 285 10.93 0.85 14.29
C SER A 285 10.41 2.26 13.96
N GLU A 286 11.28 3.16 13.50
CA GLU A 286 10.88 4.49 13.01
C GLU A 286 10.03 4.42 11.74
N ALA A 287 10.33 3.51 10.81
CA ALA A 287 9.53 3.31 9.61
C ALA A 287 8.10 2.84 9.95
N LYS A 288 7.94 1.90 10.89
CA LYS A 288 6.63 1.44 11.41
C LYS A 288 5.85 2.54 12.12
N ALA A 289 6.55 3.51 12.73
CA ALA A 289 5.91 4.68 13.34
C ALA A 289 5.39 5.66 12.28
N LYS A 290 6.06 5.80 11.13
CA LYS A 290 5.60 6.67 10.02
C LYS A 290 4.29 6.20 9.40
N THR A 291 3.94 4.92 9.52
CA THR A 291 2.65 4.36 9.09
C THR A 291 1.45 4.94 9.84
N LEU A 292 1.65 5.66 10.95
CA LEU A 292 0.59 6.32 11.72
C LEU A 292 -0.01 7.58 11.07
N ASN A 293 0.57 8.05 9.96
CA ASN A 293 0.08 9.23 9.26
C ASN A 293 -0.36 8.93 7.82
N PRO A 294 -1.23 7.93 7.57
CA PRO A 294 -1.68 7.63 6.22
C PRO A 294 -2.65 8.73 5.78
N VAL A 295 -2.21 9.57 4.85
CA VAL A 295 -3.16 10.33 4.04
C VAL A 295 -3.75 9.33 3.05
N ALA A 296 -4.94 8.82 3.34
CA ALA A 296 -5.70 8.06 2.35
C ALA A 296 -5.95 8.98 1.15
N ARG A 297 -5.14 8.82 0.09
CA ARG A 297 -5.37 9.50 -1.18
C ARG A 297 -6.48 8.74 -1.88
N THR A 298 -7.67 9.32 -1.90
CA THR A 298 -8.73 8.85 -2.80
C THR A 298 -8.40 9.30 -4.22
N PHE A 299 -8.42 8.38 -5.17
CA PHE A 299 -8.19 8.67 -6.58
C PHE A 299 -8.93 7.66 -7.46
N ASP A 300 -9.07 8.02 -8.73
CA ASP A 300 -9.65 7.18 -9.77
C ASP A 300 -8.58 6.79 -10.78
N LEU A 301 -8.76 5.63 -11.40
CA LEU A 301 -7.98 5.28 -12.58
C LEU A 301 -8.54 6.00 -13.80
N LEU A 302 -7.64 6.46 -14.68
CA LEU A 302 -8.00 7.24 -15.85
C LEU A 302 -7.52 6.56 -17.13
N GLU A 303 -8.34 6.66 -18.16
CA GLU A 303 -7.94 6.44 -19.53
C GLU A 303 -8.33 7.61 -20.42
N THR A 304 -7.57 7.82 -21.49
CA THR A 304 -7.84 8.88 -22.47
C THR A 304 -7.72 8.27 -23.85
N LEU A 305 -8.85 8.16 -24.54
CA LEU A 305 -8.99 7.45 -25.79
C LEU A 305 -9.31 8.46 -26.90
N ARG A 306 -8.78 8.22 -28.10
CA ARG A 306 -9.33 8.84 -29.31
C ARG A 306 -10.44 7.95 -29.84
N TRP A 307 -11.56 8.56 -30.16
CA TRP A 307 -12.64 7.93 -30.90
C TRP A 307 -12.76 8.57 -32.29
N THR A 308 -13.04 7.77 -33.31
CA THR A 308 -13.45 8.25 -34.64
C THR A 308 -14.69 7.49 -35.12
N PRO A 309 -15.53 8.08 -36.00
CA PRO A 309 -16.69 7.37 -36.54
C PRO A 309 -16.34 6.10 -37.30
N ARG A 310 -15.16 6.07 -37.93
CA ARG A 310 -14.69 4.95 -38.76
C ARG A 310 -14.09 3.81 -37.93
N ASP A 311 -13.23 4.14 -36.98
CA ASP A 311 -12.36 3.17 -36.31
C ASP A 311 -12.77 2.90 -34.86
N GLY A 312 -13.75 3.66 -34.33
CA GLY A 312 -14.14 3.59 -32.93
C GLY A 312 -13.00 4.04 -32.00
N TYR A 313 -12.89 3.38 -30.85
CA TYR A 313 -11.87 3.70 -29.84
C TYR A 313 -10.49 3.15 -30.20
N ALA A 314 -9.56 4.06 -30.51
CA ALA A 314 -8.18 3.72 -30.83
C ALA A 314 -7.47 3.01 -29.65
N LEU A 315 -6.73 1.95 -29.98
CA LEU A 315 -5.92 1.17 -29.03
C LEU A 315 -6.69 0.64 -27.81
N TRP A 316 -7.99 0.35 -27.96
CA TRP A 316 -8.84 -0.10 -26.86
C TRP A 316 -8.23 -1.28 -26.07
N ASP A 317 -7.67 -2.28 -26.74
CA ASP A 317 -7.07 -3.44 -26.06
C ASP A 317 -5.88 -3.04 -25.17
N ALA A 318 -5.02 -2.13 -25.65
CA ALA A 318 -3.90 -1.63 -24.87
C ALA A 318 -4.37 -0.78 -23.67
N HIS A 319 -5.40 0.06 -23.86
CA HIS A 319 -6.02 0.85 -22.79
C HIS A 319 -6.63 -0.05 -21.72
N ARG A 320 -7.41 -1.06 -22.12
CA ARG A 320 -7.98 -2.06 -21.21
C ARG A 320 -6.88 -2.80 -20.44
N ALA A 321 -5.81 -3.21 -21.10
CA ALA A 321 -4.71 -3.92 -20.46
C ALA A 321 -4.00 -3.06 -19.41
N ARG A 322 -3.73 -1.77 -19.71
CA ARG A 322 -3.12 -0.84 -18.73
C ARG A 322 -4.04 -0.57 -17.55
N LEU A 323 -5.33 -0.36 -17.80
CA LEU A 323 -6.33 -0.17 -16.76
C LEU A 323 -6.43 -1.40 -15.85
N ALA A 324 -6.44 -2.61 -16.42
CA ALA A 324 -6.44 -3.86 -15.67
C ALA A 324 -5.18 -4.04 -14.81
N ARG A 325 -3.98 -3.74 -15.35
CA ARG A 325 -2.73 -3.79 -14.58
C ARG A 325 -2.75 -2.82 -13.40
N SER A 326 -3.18 -1.57 -13.62
CA SER A 326 -3.29 -0.58 -12.55
C SER A 326 -4.37 -0.95 -11.53
N GLY A 327 -5.48 -1.53 -11.99
CA GLY A 327 -6.54 -2.00 -11.12
C GLY A 327 -6.09 -3.15 -10.22
N ALA A 328 -5.39 -4.14 -10.77
CA ALA A 328 -4.77 -5.20 -9.99
C ALA A 328 -3.73 -4.66 -8.99
N PHE A 329 -2.90 -3.71 -9.42
CA PHE A 329 -1.86 -3.12 -8.57
C PHE A 329 -2.45 -2.38 -7.35
N PHE A 330 -3.47 -1.55 -7.54
CA PHE A 330 -4.07 -0.76 -6.46
C PHE A 330 -5.27 -1.42 -5.76
N GLY A 331 -5.74 -2.57 -6.25
CA GLY A 331 -6.93 -3.26 -5.74
C GLY A 331 -8.24 -2.56 -6.10
N PHE A 332 -8.39 -2.11 -7.36
CA PHE A 332 -9.65 -1.61 -7.90
C PHE A 332 -10.49 -2.75 -8.45
N THR A 333 -11.81 -2.66 -8.26
CA THR A 333 -12.76 -3.56 -8.92
C THR A 333 -13.00 -3.08 -10.34
N ILE A 334 -12.42 -3.76 -11.33
CA ILE A 334 -12.57 -3.41 -12.75
C ILE A 334 -13.54 -4.38 -13.43
N ASP A 335 -14.71 -3.86 -13.82
CA ASP A 335 -15.68 -4.58 -14.65
C ASP A 335 -15.60 -4.11 -16.10
N VAL A 336 -14.95 -4.92 -16.94
CA VAL A 336 -14.75 -4.61 -18.37
C VAL A 336 -16.08 -4.51 -19.12
N ARG A 337 -17.13 -5.21 -18.70
CA ARG A 337 -18.44 -5.17 -19.37
C ARG A 337 -19.09 -3.81 -19.13
N LYS A 338 -19.15 -3.35 -17.87
CA LYS A 338 -19.65 -2.01 -17.53
C LYS A 338 -18.89 -0.89 -18.24
N ILE A 339 -17.56 -1.02 -18.36
CA ILE A 339 -16.75 -0.04 -19.09
C ILE A 339 -17.13 -0.03 -20.59
N ARG A 340 -17.29 -1.19 -21.21
CA ARG A 340 -17.71 -1.29 -22.62
C ARG A 340 -19.09 -0.69 -22.85
N GLU A 341 -20.04 -0.96 -21.96
CA GLU A 341 -21.39 -0.40 -22.01
C GLU A 341 -21.36 1.13 -21.88
N ALA A 342 -20.61 1.67 -20.91
CA ALA A 342 -20.44 3.10 -20.73
C ALA A 342 -19.82 3.77 -21.97
N LEU A 343 -18.77 3.18 -22.54
CA LEU A 343 -18.16 3.68 -23.77
C LEU A 343 -19.11 3.59 -24.98
N ALA A 344 -19.85 2.50 -25.14
CA ALA A 344 -20.84 2.37 -26.22
C ALA A 344 -21.93 3.45 -26.12
N ASN A 345 -22.43 3.72 -24.91
CA ASN A 345 -23.41 4.78 -24.65
C ASN A 345 -22.87 6.16 -25.00
N VAL A 346 -21.61 6.45 -24.66
CA VAL A 346 -20.95 7.72 -25.06
C VAL A 346 -20.84 7.80 -26.58
N ALA A 347 -20.35 6.73 -27.23
CA ALA A 347 -20.13 6.70 -28.68
C ALA A 347 -21.41 6.97 -29.49
N ALA A 348 -22.58 6.54 -29.01
CA ALA A 348 -23.86 6.80 -29.65
C ALA A 348 -24.23 8.30 -29.74
N GLY A 349 -23.66 9.14 -28.87
CA GLY A 349 -23.90 10.58 -28.83
C GLY A 349 -22.76 11.45 -29.37
N LEU A 350 -21.69 10.85 -29.90
CA LEU A 350 -20.54 11.61 -30.40
C LEU A 350 -20.81 12.20 -31.80
N PRO A 351 -20.30 13.41 -32.09
CA PRO A 351 -20.38 14.00 -33.43
C PRO A 351 -19.57 13.18 -34.45
N PRO A 352 -19.83 13.31 -35.77
CA PRO A 352 -19.14 12.56 -36.82
C PRO A 352 -17.71 13.09 -37.09
N GLN A 353 -16.91 13.29 -36.05
CA GLN A 353 -15.53 13.73 -36.10
C GLN A 353 -14.69 13.07 -35.00
N ALA A 354 -13.37 13.29 -35.03
CA ALA A 354 -12.49 12.77 -33.98
C ALA A 354 -12.85 13.38 -32.62
N CYS A 355 -12.92 12.54 -31.58
CA CYS A 355 -13.22 12.97 -30.21
C CYS A 355 -12.17 12.40 -29.25
N ARG A 356 -11.85 13.17 -28.20
CA ARG A 356 -11.10 12.68 -27.05
C ARG A 356 -12.08 12.29 -25.96
N VAL A 357 -12.10 11.02 -25.60
CA VAL A 357 -12.94 10.48 -24.51
C VAL A 357 -12.06 10.21 -23.30
N ARG A 358 -12.42 10.79 -22.15
CA ARG A 358 -11.81 10.52 -20.85
C ARG A 358 -12.70 9.52 -20.12
N LEU A 359 -12.13 8.38 -19.77
CA LEU A 359 -12.74 7.34 -18.95
C LEU A 359 -12.16 7.44 -17.53
N GLN A 360 -13.01 7.44 -16.51
CA GLN A 360 -12.63 7.35 -15.10
C GLN A 360 -13.27 6.12 -14.48
N VAL A 361 -12.51 5.40 -13.66
CA VAL A 361 -13.02 4.25 -12.90
C VAL A 361 -12.65 4.41 -11.44
N SER A 362 -13.67 4.44 -10.58
CA SER A 362 -13.47 4.53 -9.13
C SER A 362 -12.99 3.21 -8.54
N ARG A 363 -12.52 3.24 -7.30
CA ARG A 363 -12.04 2.05 -6.58
C ARG A 363 -13.07 0.92 -6.53
N GLN A 364 -14.34 1.27 -6.39
CA GLN A 364 -15.48 0.34 -6.33
C GLN A 364 -16.01 -0.05 -7.72
N GLY A 365 -15.42 0.45 -8.80
CA GLY A 365 -15.81 0.13 -10.17
C GLY A 365 -16.94 0.98 -10.74
N ALA A 366 -17.24 2.14 -10.14
CA ALA A 366 -18.12 3.12 -10.79
C ALA A 366 -17.39 3.72 -12.00
N VAL A 367 -18.09 3.86 -13.11
CA VAL A 367 -17.53 4.31 -14.38
C VAL A 367 -18.12 5.66 -14.76
N HIS A 368 -17.26 6.63 -15.06
CA HIS A 368 -17.65 7.94 -15.57
C HIS A 368 -16.90 8.21 -16.89
N CYS A 369 -17.57 8.84 -17.84
CA CYS A 369 -16.99 9.17 -19.13
C CYS A 369 -17.33 10.61 -19.52
N GLU A 370 -16.33 11.33 -20.03
CA GLU A 370 -16.47 12.68 -20.57
C GLU A 370 -15.83 12.73 -21.94
N TRP A 371 -16.30 13.62 -22.81
CA TRP A 371 -15.72 13.75 -24.14
C TRP A 371 -15.62 15.19 -24.58
N VAL A 372 -14.68 15.44 -25.48
CA VAL A 372 -14.48 16.71 -26.18
C VAL A 372 -14.18 16.43 -27.64
N ALA A 373 -14.81 17.18 -28.55
CA ALA A 373 -14.50 17.12 -29.98
C ALA A 373 -13.08 17.63 -30.24
N LEU A 374 -12.35 16.97 -31.14
CA LEU A 374 -11.02 17.38 -31.56
C LEU A 374 -11.09 18.10 -32.91
N ASP A 375 -10.49 19.27 -32.97
CA ASP A 375 -10.17 19.97 -34.22
C ASP A 375 -8.76 19.61 -34.71
N ALA A 376 -8.32 20.19 -35.83
CA ALA A 376 -6.99 19.94 -36.38
C ALA A 376 -5.88 20.31 -35.38
N ALA A 377 -6.01 21.42 -34.66
CA ALA A 377 -5.05 21.84 -33.64
C ALA A 377 -4.97 20.85 -32.46
N GLY A 378 -6.10 20.28 -32.04
CA GLY A 378 -6.20 19.29 -30.97
C GLY A 378 -5.48 17.96 -31.26
N LEU A 379 -5.15 17.71 -32.53
CA LEU A 379 -4.40 16.53 -32.98
C LEU A 379 -2.88 16.72 -32.97
N HIS A 380 -2.37 17.94 -32.77
CA HIS A 380 -0.94 18.22 -32.71
C HIS A 380 -0.46 18.51 -31.28
N PHE A 381 0.84 18.36 -31.07
CA PHE A 381 1.50 18.83 -29.85
C PHE A 381 2.06 20.23 -30.08
N ALA A 382 2.00 21.06 -29.05
CA ALA A 382 2.76 22.30 -29.02
C ALA A 382 4.22 22.03 -28.66
N ASP A 383 5.09 23.00 -28.92
CA ASP A 383 6.45 22.99 -28.39
C ASP A 383 6.44 22.95 -26.87
N VAL A 384 7.45 22.29 -26.30
CA VAL A 384 7.55 22.04 -24.86
C VAL A 384 8.68 22.85 -24.24
N ALA A 385 8.50 23.26 -22.98
CA ALA A 385 9.59 23.77 -22.15
C ALA A 385 10.11 22.67 -21.24
N LEU A 386 11.40 22.73 -20.88
CA LEU A 386 11.96 21.85 -19.85
C LEU A 386 11.39 22.22 -18.46
N ALA A 387 11.10 21.22 -17.61
CA ALA A 387 10.67 21.44 -16.24
C ALA A 387 11.67 22.30 -15.44
N ALA A 388 11.19 23.03 -14.43
CA ALA A 388 12.06 23.86 -13.58
C ALA A 388 12.84 23.05 -12.54
N GLY A 389 12.39 21.83 -12.24
CA GLY A 389 13.06 20.92 -11.31
C GLY A 389 12.68 19.47 -11.60
N PRO A 390 13.42 18.52 -11.00
CA PRO A 390 13.20 17.09 -11.23
C PRO A 390 11.92 16.59 -10.57
N VAL A 391 11.33 15.54 -11.15
CA VAL A 391 10.27 14.74 -10.51
C VAL A 391 10.88 13.67 -9.60
N ASP A 392 10.17 13.30 -8.53
CA ASP A 392 10.58 12.18 -7.66
C ASP A 392 10.23 10.86 -8.35
N ARG A 393 11.23 10.10 -8.81
CA ARG A 393 10.96 8.85 -9.53
C ARG A 393 10.30 7.78 -8.64
N ARG A 394 10.26 7.97 -7.32
CA ARG A 394 9.59 7.08 -6.36
C ARG A 394 8.10 7.41 -6.22
N ASP A 395 7.60 8.45 -6.88
CA ASP A 395 6.17 8.71 -6.94
C ASP A 395 5.47 7.67 -7.83
N VAL A 396 4.73 6.77 -7.19
CA VAL A 396 3.95 5.71 -7.84
C VAL A 396 2.97 6.25 -8.90
N PHE A 397 2.51 7.50 -8.77
CA PHE A 397 1.56 8.09 -9.72
C PHE A 397 2.17 8.49 -11.07
N LEU A 398 3.52 8.45 -11.20
CA LEU A 398 4.18 8.58 -12.52
C LEU A 398 3.96 7.35 -13.39
N TYR A 399 3.76 6.17 -12.78
CA TYR A 399 3.71 4.89 -13.47
C TYR A 399 2.28 4.42 -13.78
N HIS A 400 1.29 5.13 -13.24
CA HIS A 400 -0.12 4.78 -13.36
C HIS A 400 -0.95 5.99 -13.77
N LYS A 401 -1.85 5.81 -14.74
CA LYS A 401 -2.70 6.89 -15.22
C LYS A 401 -3.87 7.07 -14.25
N THR A 402 -3.77 8.07 -13.37
CA THR A 402 -4.76 8.33 -12.30
C THR A 402 -5.26 9.78 -12.30
N SER A 403 -6.28 10.06 -11.50
CA SER A 403 -6.74 11.43 -11.23
C SER A 403 -5.77 12.25 -10.38
N VAL A 404 -4.75 11.63 -9.78
CA VAL A 404 -3.66 12.35 -9.11
C VAL A 404 -2.72 12.90 -10.17
N ARG A 405 -2.79 14.22 -10.40
CA ARG A 405 -1.99 14.91 -11.42
C ARG A 405 -1.14 16.06 -10.87
N SER A 406 -0.94 16.11 -9.55
CA SER A 406 -0.23 17.20 -8.87
C SER A 406 1.18 17.46 -9.39
N VAL A 407 1.93 16.41 -9.77
CA VAL A 407 3.27 16.55 -10.35
C VAL A 407 3.21 17.30 -11.69
N TYR A 408 2.31 16.86 -12.57
CA TYR A 408 2.12 17.47 -13.90
C TYR A 408 1.58 18.90 -13.80
N GLU A 409 0.61 19.14 -12.93
CA GLU A 409 0.05 20.48 -12.68
C GLU A 409 1.08 21.43 -12.09
N SER A 410 1.94 20.95 -11.18
CA SER A 410 3.03 21.75 -10.62
C SER A 410 4.04 22.13 -11.69
N ALA A 411 4.44 21.20 -12.55
CA ALA A 411 5.36 21.46 -13.64
C ALA A 411 4.82 22.53 -14.61
N LEU A 412 3.53 22.45 -14.97
CA LEU A 412 2.86 23.48 -15.79
C LEU A 412 2.82 24.85 -15.10
N ARG A 413 2.46 24.90 -13.81
CA ARG A 413 2.43 26.17 -13.05
C ARG A 413 3.78 26.87 -12.98
N GLN A 414 4.88 26.11 -12.96
CA GLN A 414 6.24 26.65 -12.94
C GLN A 414 6.71 27.16 -14.32
N ARG A 415 5.96 26.89 -15.39
CA ARG A 415 6.24 27.31 -16.77
C ARG A 415 5.03 28.02 -17.40
N PRO A 416 4.65 29.22 -16.90
CA PRO A 416 3.52 29.96 -17.44
C PRO A 416 3.70 30.25 -18.94
N GLY A 417 2.62 30.10 -19.71
CA GLY A 417 2.62 30.26 -21.17
C GLY A 417 2.98 29.01 -21.96
N CYS A 418 3.41 27.93 -21.31
CA CYS A 418 3.60 26.62 -21.95
C CYS A 418 2.35 25.75 -21.77
N SER A 419 1.94 25.06 -22.84
CA SER A 419 0.80 24.13 -22.79
C SER A 419 1.22 22.69 -22.45
N ASP A 420 2.53 22.41 -22.49
CA ASP A 420 3.12 21.14 -22.09
C ASP A 420 4.57 21.35 -21.64
N VAL A 421 5.04 20.48 -20.74
CA VAL A 421 6.35 20.59 -20.08
C VAL A 421 7.03 19.23 -20.10
N LEU A 422 8.28 19.21 -20.55
CA LEU A 422 9.16 18.04 -20.58
C LEU A 422 9.78 17.82 -19.20
N LEU A 423 9.57 16.63 -18.63
CA LEU A 423 10.00 16.27 -17.28
C LEU A 423 11.29 15.45 -17.30
N PHE A 424 12.02 15.51 -16.18
CA PHE A 424 13.22 14.73 -15.92
C PHE A 424 13.29 14.34 -14.45
N ASN A 425 14.01 13.27 -14.11
CA ASN A 425 14.16 12.80 -12.73
C ASN A 425 15.42 13.37 -12.06
N GLU A 426 15.66 13.00 -10.80
CA GLU A 426 16.76 13.53 -9.98
C GLU A 426 18.16 13.14 -10.49
N ALA A 427 18.27 12.20 -11.43
CA ALA A 427 19.52 11.83 -12.12
C ALA A 427 19.70 12.52 -13.48
N GLY A 428 18.85 13.50 -13.83
CA GLY A 428 18.90 14.19 -15.12
C GLY A 428 18.42 13.34 -16.29
N GLU A 429 17.71 12.25 -16.03
CA GLU A 429 17.15 11.38 -17.07
C GLU A 429 15.77 11.90 -17.48
N VAL A 430 15.54 12.02 -18.78
CA VAL A 430 14.24 12.39 -19.36
C VAL A 430 13.20 11.34 -18.98
N THR A 431 12.00 11.80 -18.63
CA THR A 431 10.88 10.90 -18.33
C THR A 431 9.82 10.97 -19.42
N GLU A 432 8.90 11.91 -19.32
CA GLU A 432 7.79 12.16 -20.22
C GLU A 432 7.40 13.65 -20.18
N THR A 433 6.37 14.04 -20.91
CA THR A 433 5.75 15.35 -20.74
C THR A 433 4.50 15.28 -19.88
N THR A 434 3.83 16.40 -19.65
CA THR A 434 2.61 16.44 -18.83
C THR A 434 1.43 15.69 -19.47
N VAL A 435 1.50 15.42 -20.78
CA VAL A 435 0.41 14.77 -21.54
C VAL A 435 0.87 13.67 -22.52
N ALA A 436 2.17 13.42 -22.68
CA ALA A 436 2.69 12.46 -23.67
C ALA A 436 4.01 11.81 -23.25
N ASN A 437 4.30 10.61 -23.76
CA ASN A 437 5.66 10.06 -23.68
C ASN A 437 6.55 10.72 -24.73
N VAL A 438 7.86 10.57 -24.55
CA VAL A 438 8.90 11.22 -25.35
C VAL A 438 9.71 10.18 -26.10
N ALA A 439 10.12 10.50 -27.32
CA ALA A 439 11.15 9.80 -28.06
C ALA A 439 12.14 10.79 -28.69
N VAL A 440 13.40 10.35 -28.88
CA VAL A 440 14.48 11.16 -29.48
C VAL A 440 15.16 10.33 -30.55
N GLU A 441 15.37 10.91 -31.72
CA GLU A 441 16.07 10.24 -32.83
C GLU A 441 17.58 10.48 -32.75
N ILE A 442 18.34 9.39 -32.63
CA ILE A 442 19.80 9.39 -32.44
C ILE A 442 20.38 8.35 -33.38
N GLY A 443 21.23 8.79 -34.31
CA GLY A 443 21.81 7.91 -35.33
C GLY A 443 20.75 7.20 -36.20
N GLY A 444 19.62 7.87 -36.49
CA GLY A 444 18.52 7.30 -37.26
C GLY A 444 17.61 6.32 -36.50
N VAL A 445 17.88 6.08 -35.21
CA VAL A 445 17.07 5.21 -34.34
C VAL A 445 16.30 6.07 -33.34
N ARG A 446 15.01 5.79 -33.16
CA ARG A 446 14.19 6.47 -32.16
C ARG A 446 14.25 5.76 -30.82
N TYR A 447 14.77 6.45 -29.83
CA TYR A 447 14.85 5.97 -28.45
C TYR A 447 13.79 6.61 -27.58
N THR A 448 13.22 5.86 -26.64
CA THR A 448 12.32 6.37 -25.59
C THR A 448 12.88 5.99 -24.21
N PRO A 449 12.75 6.84 -23.17
CA PRO A 449 13.20 6.49 -21.83
C PRO A 449 12.52 5.22 -21.32
N PRO A 450 13.23 4.30 -20.65
CA PRO A 450 12.63 3.11 -20.04
C PRO A 450 11.77 3.49 -18.83
N VAL A 451 10.70 2.72 -18.55
CA VAL A 451 9.71 3.04 -17.49
C VAL A 451 10.36 3.39 -16.14
N ARG A 452 11.45 2.70 -15.76
CA ARG A 452 12.23 2.95 -14.53
C ARG A 452 12.76 4.39 -14.36
N CYS A 453 12.76 5.20 -15.41
CA CYS A 453 13.12 6.62 -15.32
C CYS A 453 12.02 7.45 -14.64
N GLY A 454 10.80 6.93 -14.46
CA GLY A 454 9.69 7.64 -13.82
C GLY A 454 8.69 8.20 -14.83
N LEU A 455 8.16 7.35 -15.71
CA LEU A 455 7.15 7.72 -16.71
C LEU A 455 6.04 6.68 -16.84
N LEU A 456 4.91 7.13 -17.38
CA LEU A 456 3.78 6.25 -17.65
C LEU A 456 4.13 5.26 -18.78
N PRO A 457 3.86 3.94 -18.63
CA PRO A 457 3.90 2.99 -19.74
C PRO A 457 2.73 3.27 -20.72
N GLY A 458 2.93 4.25 -21.60
CA GLY A 458 1.92 4.70 -22.56
C GLY A 458 1.49 3.60 -23.53
N THR A 459 0.20 3.58 -23.88
CA THR A 459 -0.36 2.61 -24.84
C THR A 459 0.24 2.76 -26.23
N GLN A 460 0.34 4.00 -26.74
CA GLN A 460 1.01 4.27 -28.01
C GLN A 460 2.49 3.89 -27.97
N ARG A 461 3.19 4.19 -26.86
CA ARG A 461 4.59 3.83 -26.64
C ARG A 461 4.79 2.32 -26.69
N ALA A 462 3.94 1.56 -26.00
CA ALA A 462 3.99 0.10 -25.98
C ALA A 462 3.83 -0.50 -27.39
N VAL A 463 2.85 -0.02 -28.17
CA VAL A 463 2.63 -0.48 -29.55
C VAL A 463 3.84 -0.21 -30.45
N LEU A 464 4.47 0.97 -30.33
CA LEU A 464 5.64 1.31 -31.15
C LEU A 464 6.90 0.54 -30.73
N LEU A 465 7.05 0.21 -29.44
CA LEU A 465 8.11 -0.68 -28.96
C LEU A 465 7.93 -2.10 -29.50
N GLU A 466 6.70 -2.64 -29.46
CA GLU A 466 6.37 -3.98 -29.97
C GLU A 466 6.64 -4.10 -31.48
N ARG A 467 6.39 -3.03 -32.25
CA ARG A 467 6.70 -2.96 -33.69
C ARG A 467 8.17 -2.72 -34.01
N GLY A 468 9.02 -2.50 -33.02
CA GLY A 468 10.44 -2.16 -33.20
C GLY A 468 10.68 -0.75 -33.76
N GLU A 469 9.66 0.11 -33.80
CA GLU A 469 9.76 1.52 -34.24
C GLU A 469 10.39 2.41 -33.15
N LEU A 470 10.35 1.96 -31.89
CA LEU A 470 11.06 2.55 -30.76
C LEU A 470 11.99 1.52 -30.11
N ARG A 471 13.05 2.01 -29.47
CA ARG A 471 13.90 1.23 -28.56
C ARG A 471 14.03 1.92 -27.22
N GLU A 472 14.09 1.16 -26.13
CA GLU A 472 14.34 1.76 -24.82
C GLU A 472 15.81 2.08 -24.62
N ARG A 473 16.12 3.32 -24.21
CA ARG A 473 17.44 3.76 -23.77
C ARG A 473 17.26 4.89 -22.78
N VAL A 474 18.09 4.97 -21.75
CA VAL A 474 18.13 6.16 -20.90
C VAL A 474 18.57 7.34 -21.76
N ILE A 475 17.82 8.44 -21.69
CA ILE A 475 18.10 9.68 -22.41
C ILE A 475 18.32 10.75 -21.35
N ARG A 476 19.45 11.45 -21.40
CA ARG A 476 19.72 12.56 -20.50
C ARG A 476 19.27 13.89 -21.08
N ILE A 477 19.00 14.86 -20.20
CA ILE A 477 18.58 16.20 -20.62
C ILE A 477 19.63 16.90 -21.49
N GLU A 478 20.91 16.61 -21.28
CA GLU A 478 22.01 17.17 -22.07
C GLU A 478 21.96 16.68 -23.52
N GLU A 479 21.61 15.40 -23.74
CA GLU A 479 21.48 14.79 -25.07
C GLU A 479 20.35 15.43 -25.89
N LEU A 480 19.35 16.03 -25.23
CA LEU A 480 18.27 16.75 -25.93
C LEU A 480 18.77 18.03 -26.63
N ARG A 481 19.88 18.61 -26.15
CA ARG A 481 20.47 19.81 -26.78
C ARG A 481 21.27 19.43 -28.03
N GLU A 482 21.85 18.24 -28.03
CA GLU A 482 22.69 17.72 -29.11
C GLU A 482 21.86 17.08 -30.24
N HIS A 483 20.62 16.68 -29.94
CA HIS A 483 19.72 16.01 -30.89
C HIS A 483 18.43 16.82 -31.13
N PRO A 484 18.29 17.47 -32.31
CA PRO A 484 17.17 18.39 -32.56
C PRO A 484 15.83 17.68 -32.84
N ARG A 485 15.83 16.35 -33.02
CA ARG A 485 14.64 15.58 -33.39
C ARG A 485 14.02 14.90 -32.17
N VAL A 486 13.21 15.67 -31.46
CA VAL A 486 12.38 15.20 -30.35
C VAL A 486 10.96 14.95 -30.85
N PHE A 487 10.36 13.86 -30.39
CA PHE A 487 9.00 13.46 -30.73
C PHE A 487 8.18 13.25 -29.47
N LEU A 488 6.92 13.65 -29.52
CA LEU A 488 5.93 13.34 -28.50
C LEU A 488 4.94 12.32 -29.03
N LEU A 489 4.51 11.42 -28.15
CA LEU A 489 3.55 10.37 -28.49
C LEU A 489 2.52 10.11 -27.40
N ASN A 490 1.26 10.01 -27.82
CA ASN A 490 0.19 9.41 -27.02
C ASN A 490 -0.87 8.80 -27.95
N SER A 491 -1.83 8.06 -27.37
CA SER A 491 -2.88 7.37 -28.14
C SER A 491 -3.92 8.31 -28.76
N VAL A 492 -3.95 9.57 -28.37
CA VAL A 492 -4.91 10.56 -28.90
C VAL A 492 -4.36 11.23 -30.16
N ARG A 493 -3.15 11.75 -30.05
CA ARG A 493 -2.51 12.58 -31.08
C ARG A 493 -1.62 11.77 -32.02
N GLY A 494 -1.16 10.59 -31.61
CA GLY A 494 -0.15 9.84 -32.36
C GLY A 494 1.25 10.39 -32.07
N LEU A 495 2.18 10.21 -33.01
CA LEU A 495 3.58 10.62 -32.91
C LEU A 495 3.81 11.90 -33.72
N HIS A 496 4.32 12.96 -33.10
CA HIS A 496 4.68 14.22 -33.81
C HIS A 496 6.05 14.72 -33.36
N ALA A 497 6.81 15.30 -34.30
CA ALA A 497 8.01 16.05 -33.97
C ALA A 497 7.65 17.36 -33.26
N VAL A 498 8.45 17.77 -32.28
CA VAL A 498 8.28 19.02 -31.52
C VAL A 498 9.63 19.70 -31.30
N SER A 499 9.61 21.00 -31.04
CA SER A 499 10.80 21.71 -30.55
C SER A 499 10.79 21.73 -29.01
N VAL A 500 11.97 21.55 -28.41
CA VAL A 500 12.18 21.73 -26.96
C VAL A 500 12.80 23.10 -26.75
N LYS A 501 12.06 24.01 -26.10
CA LYS A 501 12.55 25.35 -25.76
C LYS A 501 13.47 25.24 -24.54
N SER A 502 14.77 25.47 -24.73
CA SER A 502 15.71 25.68 -23.63
C SER A 502 15.48 27.06 -23.00
N GLU A 503 15.65 27.20 -21.69
CA GLU A 503 15.57 28.49 -20.99
C GLU A 503 16.56 29.52 -21.57
N ARG A 504 16.09 30.28 -22.57
CA ARG A 504 16.45 31.65 -22.91
C ARG A 504 15.57 32.10 -24.08
N ALA A 505 14.41 32.63 -23.72
CA ALA A 505 13.84 33.81 -24.36
C ALA A 505 13.27 34.67 -23.24
#